data_AF-H6Q9W6-F1
#
_entry.id   AF-H6Q9W6-F1
#
_cell.length_a   1.000
_cell.length_b   1.000
_cell.length_c   1.000
_cell.angle_alpha   90.00
_cell.angle_beta   90.00
_cell.angle_gamma   90.00
#
_symmetry.space_group_name_H-M   'P 1'
#
loop_
_entity.id
_entity.type
_entity.pdbx_description
1 polymer ?
#
loop_
_entity_poly.entity_id
_entity_poly.type
_entity_poly.pdbx_seq_one_letter_code
_entity_poly.pdbx_strand_id
1 'polypeptide(L)'
;MEKFLLSFLRDSWEKCLPYLTDDELLVLKYYVENFPNRYTAYTISKVLKLNISTSYKIVKMLYENRLILPDPDRRYRATVKGALTLLVKKSDLKYLEIVKKIWRVNSSSISLLAYLIILGEAISFYKFKIDEAFICSLTGSLGYVISFISEGGLKHILPYIVNEAFEFLKLAPMSNVLNFEILQKLCLNDERCVKYGICYTLS
;
A
#
# COMPACT_ATOMS: atom_id res chain seq x y z
N MET A 1 5.54 12.38 -14.91
CA MET A 1 5.60 12.34 -13.43
C MET A 1 5.14 10.99 -12.89
N GLU A 2 3.94 10.50 -13.23
CA GLU A 2 3.43 9.21 -12.74
C GLU A 2 4.34 8.01 -13.09
N LYS A 3 4.87 7.95 -14.32
CA LYS A 3 5.84 6.90 -14.72
C LYS A 3 7.08 6.85 -13.82
N PHE A 4 7.56 8.01 -13.38
CA PHE A 4 8.72 8.11 -12.49
C PHE A 4 8.36 7.57 -11.10
N LEU A 5 7.23 8.02 -10.53
CA LEU A 5 6.72 7.51 -9.25
C LEU A 5 6.43 6.01 -9.27
N LEU A 6 5.94 5.46 -10.38
CA LEU A 6 5.74 4.01 -10.52
C LEU A 6 7.05 3.21 -10.44
N SER A 7 8.18 3.78 -10.89
CA SER A 7 9.49 3.17 -10.71
C SER A 7 9.88 3.10 -9.24
N PHE A 8 9.80 4.24 -8.52
CA PHE A 8 10.07 4.28 -7.08
C PHE A 8 9.16 3.35 -6.30
N LEU A 9 7.86 3.33 -6.65
CA LEU A 9 6.90 2.45 -6.02
C LEU A 9 7.33 0.99 -6.16
N ARG A 10 7.81 0.59 -7.35
CA ARG A 10 8.29 -0.78 -7.56
C ARG A 10 9.48 -1.07 -6.65
N ASP A 11 10.46 -0.17 -6.63
CA ASP A 11 11.69 -0.37 -5.87
C ASP A 11 11.42 -0.47 -4.36
N SER A 12 10.49 0.33 -3.83
CA SER A 12 10.08 0.31 -2.41
C SER A 12 9.33 -0.96 -2.01
N TRP A 13 8.55 -1.55 -2.92
CA TRP A 13 7.67 -2.68 -2.60
C TRP A 13 8.20 -4.04 -3.03
N GLU A 14 9.07 -4.12 -4.04
CA GLU A 14 9.43 -5.39 -4.70
C GLU A 14 9.92 -6.46 -3.73
N LYS A 15 10.69 -6.06 -2.71
CA LYS A 15 11.24 -6.96 -1.68
C LYS A 15 10.20 -7.45 -0.67
N CYS A 16 9.08 -6.73 -0.53
CA CYS A 16 8.03 -7.01 0.46
C CYS A 16 6.90 -7.87 -0.13
N LEU A 17 6.83 -8.01 -1.46
CA LEU A 17 5.78 -8.74 -2.16
C LEU A 17 6.14 -10.22 -2.35
N PRO A 18 5.15 -11.14 -2.28
CA PRO A 18 5.37 -12.53 -2.64
C PRO A 18 5.68 -12.65 -4.13
N TYR A 19 6.45 -13.68 -4.48
CA TYR A 19 6.54 -14.13 -5.86
C TYR A 19 5.22 -14.79 -6.25
N LEU A 20 4.68 -14.42 -7.42
CA LEU A 20 3.47 -14.98 -7.98
C LEU A 20 3.75 -15.46 -9.40
N THR A 21 3.34 -16.67 -9.71
CA THR A 21 3.32 -17.24 -11.07
C THR A 21 2.29 -16.52 -11.95
N ASP A 22 2.35 -16.75 -13.26
CA ASP A 22 1.42 -16.11 -14.21
C ASP A 22 -0.04 -16.50 -13.94
N ASP A 23 -0.31 -17.76 -13.59
CA ASP A 23 -1.66 -18.22 -13.21
C ASP A 23 -2.16 -17.56 -11.92
N GLU A 24 -1.28 -17.39 -10.93
CA GLU A 24 -1.60 -16.73 -9.67
C GLU A 24 -1.87 -15.24 -9.87
N LEU A 25 -1.07 -14.57 -10.72
CA LEU A 25 -1.30 -13.20 -11.14
C LEU A 25 -2.61 -13.07 -11.91
N LEU A 26 -2.95 -14.03 -12.77
CA LEU A 26 -4.20 -14.05 -13.52
C LEU A 26 -5.42 -14.15 -12.60
N VAL A 27 -5.38 -15.06 -11.61
CA VAL A 27 -6.45 -15.20 -10.61
C VAL A 27 -6.56 -13.94 -9.74
N LEU A 28 -5.43 -13.39 -9.26
CA LEU A 28 -5.43 -12.16 -8.48
C LEU A 28 -6.01 -10.99 -9.27
N LYS A 29 -5.61 -10.85 -10.53
CA LYS A 29 -6.14 -9.84 -11.47
C LYS A 29 -7.65 -9.95 -11.58
N TYR A 30 -8.19 -11.16 -11.72
CA TYR A 30 -9.64 -11.36 -11.79
C TYR A 30 -10.35 -10.83 -10.53
N TYR A 31 -9.87 -11.15 -9.32
CA TYR A 31 -10.45 -10.62 -8.09
C TYR A 31 -10.36 -9.10 -8.00
N VAL A 32 -9.21 -8.53 -8.36
CA VAL A 32 -8.94 -7.09 -8.23
C VAL A 32 -9.78 -6.28 -9.22
N GLU A 33 -9.80 -6.66 -10.50
CA GLU A 33 -10.54 -5.93 -11.55
C GLU A 33 -12.06 -6.01 -11.36
N ASN A 34 -12.56 -7.04 -10.67
CA ASN A 34 -13.98 -7.21 -10.40
C ASN A 34 -14.40 -6.73 -8.99
N PHE A 35 -13.55 -6.05 -8.23
CA PHE A 35 -13.93 -5.48 -6.94
C PHE A 35 -15.14 -4.52 -7.11
N PRO A 36 -16.18 -4.57 -6.23
CA PRO A 36 -16.26 -5.25 -4.94
C PRO A 36 -16.87 -6.67 -4.97
N ASN A 37 -17.00 -7.29 -6.15
CA ASN A 37 -17.61 -8.61 -6.26
C ASN A 37 -16.78 -9.69 -5.55
N ARG A 38 -17.48 -10.76 -5.16
CA ARG A 38 -16.94 -11.85 -4.34
C ARG A 38 -17.08 -13.16 -5.10
N TYR A 39 -16.01 -13.94 -5.15
CA TYR A 39 -15.98 -15.18 -5.94
C TYR A 39 -15.45 -16.35 -5.14
N THR A 40 -16.01 -17.52 -5.37
CA THR A 40 -15.48 -18.80 -4.85
C THR A 40 -14.36 -19.31 -5.75
N ALA A 41 -13.49 -20.18 -5.24
CA ALA A 41 -12.48 -20.85 -6.07
C ALA A 41 -13.09 -21.66 -7.22
N TYR A 42 -14.30 -22.20 -7.02
CA TYR A 42 -15.05 -22.88 -8.08
C TYR A 42 -15.44 -21.92 -9.21
N THR A 43 -15.96 -20.73 -8.87
CA THR A 43 -16.28 -19.72 -9.87
C THR A 43 -15.04 -19.31 -10.66
N ILE A 44 -13.90 -19.12 -9.99
CA ILE A 44 -12.62 -18.84 -10.63
C ILE A 44 -12.23 -19.95 -11.60
N SER A 45 -12.34 -21.23 -11.22
CA SER A 45 -12.01 -22.35 -12.11
C SER A 45 -12.84 -22.35 -13.39
N LYS A 46 -14.13 -21.99 -13.29
CA LYS A 46 -15.03 -21.97 -14.44
C LYS A 46 -14.75 -20.79 -15.37
N VAL A 47 -14.55 -19.60 -14.81
CA VAL A 47 -14.35 -18.37 -15.60
C VAL A 47 -12.98 -18.35 -16.26
N LEU A 48 -11.93 -18.73 -15.53
CA LEU A 48 -10.56 -18.73 -16.06
C LEU A 48 -10.17 -20.05 -16.74
N LYS A 49 -11.09 -21.02 -16.83
CA LYS A 49 -10.87 -22.35 -17.42
C LYS A 49 -9.66 -23.09 -16.81
N LEU A 50 -9.40 -22.87 -15.53
CA LEU A 50 -8.35 -23.54 -14.78
C LEU A 50 -8.86 -24.87 -14.21
N ASN A 51 -7.94 -25.83 -13.98
CA ASN A 51 -8.29 -27.02 -13.22
C ASN A 51 -8.80 -26.62 -11.83
N ILE A 52 -9.89 -27.25 -11.37
CA ILE A 52 -10.51 -26.94 -10.09
C ILE A 52 -9.51 -27.03 -8.93
N SER A 53 -8.69 -28.07 -8.87
CA SER A 53 -7.68 -28.26 -7.82
C SER A 53 -6.63 -27.14 -7.84
N THR A 54 -6.22 -26.69 -9.03
CA THR A 54 -5.31 -25.56 -9.21
C THR A 54 -5.94 -24.27 -8.70
N SER A 55 -7.20 -23.99 -9.05
CA SER A 55 -7.90 -22.79 -8.55
C SER A 55 -8.01 -22.76 -7.03
N TYR A 56 -8.32 -23.89 -6.39
CA TYR A 56 -8.37 -23.96 -4.92
C TYR A 56 -6.99 -23.72 -4.29
N LYS A 57 -5.92 -24.28 -4.87
CA LYS A 57 -4.54 -24.03 -4.40
C LYS A 57 -4.15 -22.56 -4.53
N ILE A 58 -4.39 -21.95 -5.69
CA ILE A 58 -4.09 -20.53 -5.94
C ILE A 58 -4.89 -19.63 -5.00
N VAL A 59 -6.20 -19.85 -4.88
CA VAL A 59 -7.05 -19.04 -3.99
C VAL A 59 -6.60 -19.16 -2.53
N LYS A 60 -6.23 -20.37 -2.09
CA LYS A 60 -5.67 -20.58 -0.75
C LYS A 60 -4.38 -19.79 -0.56
N MET A 61 -3.44 -19.85 -1.51
CA MET A 61 -2.18 -19.09 -1.44
C MET A 61 -2.43 -17.58 -1.39
N LEU A 62 -3.32 -17.06 -2.25
CA LEU A 62 -3.66 -15.63 -2.28
C LEU A 62 -4.30 -15.18 -0.95
N TYR A 63 -5.09 -16.04 -0.33
CA TYR A 63 -5.68 -15.81 0.99
C TYR A 63 -4.64 -15.83 2.11
N GLU A 64 -3.73 -16.80 2.12
CA GLU A 64 -2.63 -16.90 3.10
C GLU A 64 -1.72 -15.67 3.03
N ASN A 65 -1.43 -15.17 1.83
CA ASN A 65 -0.71 -13.92 1.62
C ASN A 65 -1.57 -12.65 1.83
N ARG A 66 -2.84 -12.82 2.21
CA ARG A 66 -3.84 -11.76 2.47
C ARG A 66 -4.05 -10.80 1.29
N LEU A 67 -3.76 -11.25 0.07
CA LEU A 67 -4.01 -10.50 -1.17
C LEU A 67 -5.52 -10.48 -1.50
N ILE A 68 -6.22 -11.51 -1.06
CA ILE A 68 -7.68 -11.59 -0.98
C ILE A 68 -8.09 -11.88 0.46
N LEU A 69 -9.33 -11.54 0.83
CA LEU A 69 -9.90 -11.83 2.15
C LEU A 69 -11.18 -12.65 2.01
N PRO A 70 -11.46 -13.53 2.99
CA PRO A 70 -12.69 -14.28 3.02
C PRO A 70 -13.87 -13.35 3.33
N ASP A 71 -14.99 -13.70 2.74
CA ASP A 71 -16.34 -13.19 2.98
C ASP A 71 -17.24 -14.41 3.31
N PRO A 72 -18.50 -14.21 3.76
CA PRO A 72 -19.44 -15.31 3.94
C PRO A 72 -19.58 -16.20 2.70
N ASP A 73 -20.06 -17.43 2.92
CA ASP A 73 -20.30 -18.44 1.88
C ASP A 73 -19.04 -18.87 1.10
N ARG A 74 -17.88 -18.87 1.78
CA ARG A 74 -16.57 -19.27 1.19
C ARG A 74 -16.20 -18.45 -0.06
N ARG A 75 -16.70 -17.22 -0.14
CA ARG A 75 -16.34 -16.27 -1.20
C ARG A 75 -15.15 -15.46 -0.74
N TYR A 76 -14.39 -14.96 -1.71
CA TYR A 76 -13.25 -14.10 -1.45
C TYR A 76 -13.40 -12.79 -2.21
N ARG A 77 -12.84 -11.72 -1.66
CA ARG A 77 -12.77 -10.40 -2.27
C ARG A 77 -11.35 -9.87 -2.31
N ALA A 78 -11.05 -9.03 -3.28
CA ALA A 78 -9.75 -8.35 -3.36
C ALA A 78 -9.52 -7.41 -2.17
N THR A 79 -8.24 -7.21 -1.86
CA THR A 79 -7.76 -6.23 -0.86
C THR A 79 -6.89 -5.16 -1.51
N VAL A 80 -6.54 -4.13 -0.75
CA VAL A 80 -5.49 -3.18 -1.18
C VAL A 80 -4.16 -3.87 -1.43
N LYS A 81 -3.80 -4.89 -0.64
CA LYS A 81 -2.57 -5.65 -0.87
C LYS A 81 -2.56 -6.30 -2.25
N GLY A 82 -3.69 -6.89 -2.65
CA GLY A 82 -3.86 -7.46 -3.98
C GLY A 82 -3.76 -6.43 -5.11
N ALA A 83 -4.45 -5.29 -4.95
CA ALA A 83 -4.39 -4.20 -5.93
C ALA A 83 -2.99 -3.58 -6.03
N LEU A 84 -2.32 -3.36 -4.89
CA LEU A 84 -0.96 -2.86 -4.81
C LEU A 84 0.05 -3.84 -5.43
N THR A 85 -0.11 -5.14 -5.20
CA THR A 85 0.74 -6.16 -5.83
C THR A 85 0.66 -6.07 -7.36
N LEU A 86 -0.55 -5.92 -7.92
CA LEU A 86 -0.72 -5.75 -9.36
C LEU A 86 -0.22 -4.39 -9.86
N LEU A 87 -0.42 -3.32 -9.08
CA LEU A 87 0.13 -1.99 -9.40
C LEU A 87 1.66 -2.05 -9.53
N VAL A 88 2.34 -2.70 -8.59
CA VAL A 88 3.80 -2.85 -8.59
C VAL A 88 4.27 -3.76 -9.73
N LYS A 89 3.61 -4.92 -9.94
CA LYS A 89 4.04 -5.92 -10.94
C LYS A 89 3.71 -5.52 -12.39
N LYS A 90 2.67 -4.71 -12.60
CA LYS A 90 2.21 -4.32 -13.95
C LYS A 90 2.43 -2.84 -14.27
N SER A 91 2.74 -2.01 -13.28
CA SER A 91 2.91 -0.56 -13.43
C SER A 91 1.74 0.14 -14.14
N ASP A 92 0.52 -0.32 -13.86
CA ASP A 92 -0.71 0.15 -14.49
C ASP A 92 -1.57 0.91 -13.47
N LEU A 93 -1.84 2.19 -13.76
CA LEU A 93 -2.56 3.11 -12.88
C LEU A 93 -4.02 2.68 -12.63
N LYS A 94 -4.61 1.80 -13.44
CA LYS A 94 -5.95 1.28 -13.13
C LYS A 94 -6.00 0.59 -11.75
N TYR A 95 -4.89 -0.02 -11.32
CA TYR A 95 -4.83 -0.67 -10.02
C TYR A 95 -4.72 0.33 -8.87
N LEU A 96 -4.14 1.52 -9.12
CA LEU A 96 -4.15 2.64 -8.18
C LEU A 96 -5.59 3.13 -7.94
N GLU A 97 -6.42 3.21 -9.00
CA GLU A 97 -7.84 3.55 -8.87
C GLU A 97 -8.61 2.51 -8.06
N ILE A 98 -8.23 1.23 -8.14
CA ILE A 98 -8.82 0.18 -7.30
C ILE A 98 -8.36 0.33 -5.84
N VAL A 99 -7.10 0.70 -5.57
CA VAL A 99 -6.65 1.06 -4.22
C VAL A 99 -7.51 2.20 -3.65
N LYS A 100 -7.73 3.27 -4.42
CA LYS A 100 -8.63 4.39 -4.03
C LYS A 100 -10.02 3.89 -3.67
N LYS A 101 -10.62 3.03 -4.50
CA LYS A 101 -11.96 2.45 -4.27
C LYS A 101 -12.01 1.60 -2.99
N ILE A 102 -11.02 0.75 -2.75
CA ILE A 102 -11.00 -0.13 -1.57
C ILE A 102 -10.82 0.69 -0.29
N TRP A 103 -9.88 1.63 -0.26
CA TRP A 103 -9.68 2.54 0.88
C TRP A 103 -10.73 3.66 0.99
N ARG A 104 -11.57 3.83 -0.03
CA ARG A 104 -12.60 4.88 -0.11
C ARG A 104 -12.03 6.29 0.04
N VAL A 105 -10.90 6.53 -0.62
CA VAL A 105 -10.22 7.84 -0.61
C VAL A 105 -10.42 8.55 -1.95
N ASN A 106 -10.60 9.87 -1.88
CA ASN A 106 -10.62 10.73 -3.05
C ASN A 106 -9.36 11.59 -3.05
N SER A 107 -8.33 11.14 -3.78
CA SER A 107 -7.04 11.81 -3.86
C SER A 107 -6.53 11.84 -5.29
N SER A 108 -5.61 12.75 -5.56
CA SER A 108 -4.85 12.73 -6.83
C SER A 108 -4.05 11.42 -6.94
N SER A 109 -3.78 10.99 -8.16
CA SER A 109 -2.95 9.81 -8.42
C SER A 109 -1.51 10.01 -7.96
N ILE A 110 -0.97 11.21 -8.14
CA ILE A 110 0.40 11.58 -7.74
C ILE A 110 0.56 11.47 -6.22
N SER A 111 -0.35 12.10 -5.46
CA SER A 111 -0.26 12.14 -4.00
C SER A 111 -0.45 10.75 -3.39
N LEU A 112 -1.35 9.91 -3.95
CA LEU A 112 -1.49 8.52 -3.50
C LEU A 112 -0.28 7.66 -3.85
N LEU A 113 0.30 7.80 -5.05
CA LEU A 113 1.53 7.08 -5.40
C LEU A 113 2.67 7.46 -4.45
N ALA A 114 2.83 8.75 -4.16
CA ALA A 114 3.81 9.25 -3.22
C ALA A 114 3.61 8.66 -1.81
N TYR A 115 2.38 8.65 -1.32
CA TYR A 115 2.03 8.00 -0.05
C TYR A 115 2.37 6.51 -0.05
N LEU A 116 2.02 5.79 -1.12
CA LEU A 116 2.31 4.35 -1.24
C LEU A 116 3.81 4.07 -1.30
N ILE A 117 4.63 4.96 -1.87
CA ILE A 117 6.10 4.86 -1.83
C ILE A 117 6.59 4.94 -0.39
N ILE A 118 6.18 5.98 0.36
CA ILE A 118 6.57 6.13 1.78
C ILE A 118 6.09 4.95 2.60
N LEU A 119 4.88 4.44 2.34
CA LEU A 119 4.38 3.24 2.99
C LEU A 119 5.25 2.02 2.67
N GLY A 120 5.71 1.85 1.43
CA GLY A 120 6.61 0.77 1.05
C GLY A 120 7.95 0.84 1.78
N GLU A 121 8.53 2.04 1.84
CA GLU A 121 9.76 2.30 2.62
C GLU A 121 9.55 2.00 4.11
N ALA A 122 8.43 2.42 4.69
CA ALA A 122 8.10 2.14 6.08
C ALA A 122 7.98 0.63 6.35
N ILE A 123 7.26 -0.11 5.50
CA ILE A 123 7.12 -1.57 5.61
C ILE A 123 8.48 -2.26 5.51
N SER A 124 9.33 -1.82 4.57
CA SER A 124 10.69 -2.32 4.38
C SER A 124 11.58 -2.03 5.59
N PHE A 125 11.51 -0.81 6.14
CA PHE A 125 12.26 -0.38 7.32
C PHE A 125 11.96 -1.26 8.54
N TYR A 126 10.67 -1.58 8.76
CA TYR A 126 10.24 -2.49 9.83
C TYR A 126 10.40 -3.98 9.48
N LYS A 127 10.95 -4.31 8.31
CA LYS A 127 11.20 -5.68 7.82
C LYS A 127 9.94 -6.54 7.74
N PHE A 128 8.78 -5.93 7.54
CA PHE A 128 7.52 -6.65 7.35
C PHE A 128 7.37 -7.13 5.91
N LYS A 129 6.80 -8.32 5.75
CA LYS A 129 6.25 -8.76 4.47
C LYS A 129 4.82 -8.25 4.29
N ILE A 130 4.32 -8.27 3.05
CA ILE A 130 2.98 -7.74 2.75
C ILE A 130 1.86 -8.49 3.47
N ASP A 131 2.01 -9.79 3.76
CA ASP A 131 1.04 -10.59 4.51
C ASP A 131 0.97 -10.16 5.98
N GLU A 132 2.10 -9.81 6.58
CA GLU A 132 2.21 -9.30 7.95
C GLU A 132 1.65 -7.87 8.08
N ALA A 133 1.85 -7.03 7.06
CA ALA A 133 1.51 -5.61 7.10
C ALA A 133 -0.01 -5.35 7.28
N PHE A 134 -0.42 -4.53 8.24
CA PHE A 134 -1.83 -4.17 8.48
C PHE A 134 -2.35 -3.04 7.57
N ILE A 135 -2.17 -3.16 6.25
CA ILE A 135 -2.49 -2.09 5.28
C ILE A 135 -3.84 -2.27 4.54
N CYS A 136 -4.61 -3.31 4.87
CA CYS A 136 -5.93 -3.50 4.27
C CYS A 136 -6.92 -2.40 4.66
N SER A 137 -6.69 -1.74 5.81
CA SER A 137 -7.37 -0.50 6.20
C SER A 137 -6.44 0.70 6.00
N LEU A 138 -7.03 1.86 5.69
CA LEU A 138 -6.27 3.10 5.58
C LEU A 138 -5.66 3.49 6.93
N THR A 139 -6.40 3.36 8.03
CA THR A 139 -5.91 3.65 9.39
C THR A 139 -4.66 2.84 9.74
N GLY A 140 -4.65 1.55 9.40
CA GLY A 140 -3.48 0.71 9.66
C GLY A 140 -2.27 1.12 8.82
N SER A 141 -2.47 1.51 7.55
CA SER A 141 -1.37 2.03 6.72
C SER A 141 -0.82 3.37 7.23
N LEU A 142 -1.69 4.26 7.72
CA LEU A 142 -1.27 5.53 8.33
C LEU A 142 -0.38 5.30 9.55
N GLY A 143 -0.71 4.33 10.41
CA GLY A 143 0.10 4.01 11.60
C GLY A 143 1.56 3.69 11.27
N TYR A 144 1.82 2.95 10.19
CA TYR A 144 3.19 2.68 9.73
C TYR A 144 3.91 3.93 9.25
N VAL A 145 3.24 4.74 8.41
CA VAL A 145 3.83 5.96 7.86
C VAL A 145 4.15 6.96 8.96
N ILE A 146 3.23 7.17 9.91
CA ILE A 146 3.44 8.08 11.05
C ILE A 146 4.66 7.65 11.86
N SER A 147 4.71 6.38 12.27
CA SER A 147 5.80 5.84 13.09
C SER A 147 7.14 5.98 12.37
N PHE A 148 7.16 5.66 11.08
CA PHE A 148 8.34 5.78 10.23
C PHE A 148 8.84 7.23 10.12
N ILE A 149 7.92 8.20 9.99
CA ILE A 149 8.29 9.62 9.97
C ILE A 149 8.82 10.07 11.34
N SER A 150 8.18 9.67 12.44
CA SER A 150 8.62 10.00 13.80
C SER A 150 10.02 9.47 14.13
N GLU A 151 10.42 8.34 13.55
CA GLU A 151 11.75 7.77 13.68
C GLU A 151 12.78 8.40 12.71
N GLY A 152 12.37 9.39 11.91
CA GLY A 152 13.24 10.09 10.96
C GLY A 152 13.51 9.30 9.67
N GLY A 153 12.64 8.35 9.31
CA GLY A 153 12.80 7.49 8.14
C GLY A 153 12.77 8.20 6.78
N LEU A 154 12.29 9.45 6.74
CA LEU A 154 12.20 10.24 5.51
C LEU A 154 13.56 10.73 4.97
N LYS A 155 14.66 10.63 5.74
CA LYS A 155 15.96 11.23 5.40
C LYS A 155 16.51 10.84 4.02
N HIS A 156 16.13 9.67 3.51
CA HIS A 156 16.62 9.15 2.23
C HIS A 156 15.57 9.23 1.11
N ILE A 157 14.38 9.77 1.40
CA ILE A 157 13.29 9.91 0.43
C ILE A 157 13.39 11.28 -0.23
N LEU A 158 13.16 11.31 -1.54
CA LEU A 158 13.22 12.56 -2.31
C LEU A 158 12.19 13.57 -1.78
N PRO A 159 12.57 14.84 -1.52
CA PRO A 159 11.69 15.83 -0.90
C PRO A 159 10.35 16.04 -1.61
N TYR A 160 10.32 15.90 -2.94
CA TYR A 160 9.07 16.03 -3.68
C TYR A 160 8.09 14.87 -3.41
N ILE A 161 8.58 13.63 -3.22
CA ILE A 161 7.75 12.46 -2.84
C ILE A 161 7.16 12.72 -1.47
N VAL A 162 7.97 13.24 -0.55
CA VAL A 162 7.54 13.62 0.79
C VAL A 162 6.40 14.63 0.69
N ASN A 163 6.59 15.74 -0.03
CA ASN A 163 5.57 16.79 -0.18
C ASN A 163 4.26 16.26 -0.77
N GLU A 164 4.32 15.46 -1.84
CA GLU A 164 3.13 14.88 -2.46
C GLU A 164 2.41 13.88 -1.55
N ALA A 165 3.15 13.09 -0.77
CA ALA A 165 2.55 12.19 0.21
C ALA A 165 1.84 12.97 1.33
N PHE A 166 2.39 14.13 1.74
CA PHE A 166 1.73 15.01 2.71
C PHE A 166 0.41 15.58 2.19
N GLU A 167 0.28 15.87 0.89
CA GLU A 167 -1.01 16.24 0.30
C GLU A 167 -2.05 15.13 0.45
N PHE A 168 -1.66 13.86 0.32
CA PHE A 168 -2.55 12.73 0.63
C PHE A 168 -2.90 12.66 2.12
N LEU A 169 -1.92 12.81 3.01
CA LEU A 169 -2.12 12.74 4.46
C LEU A 169 -3.09 13.81 4.98
N LYS A 170 -3.11 15.01 4.37
CA LYS A 170 -4.04 16.09 4.71
C LYS A 170 -5.50 15.71 4.47
N LEU A 171 -5.76 14.85 3.49
CA LEU A 171 -7.10 14.40 3.11
C LEU A 171 -7.61 13.26 4.01
N ALA A 172 -6.73 12.62 4.79
CA ALA A 172 -7.12 11.53 5.65
C ALA A 172 -7.82 12.05 6.93
N PRO A 173 -8.97 11.48 7.34
CA PRO A 173 -9.75 11.95 8.48
C PRO A 173 -9.04 11.87 9.85
N MET A 174 -7.84 11.26 9.92
CA MET A 174 -6.99 11.27 11.12
C MET A 174 -6.07 12.50 11.21
N SER A 175 -6.21 13.50 10.32
CA SER A 175 -5.53 14.79 10.44
C SER A 175 -5.81 15.52 11.75
N ASN A 176 -6.88 15.15 12.48
CA ASN A 176 -7.18 15.64 13.82
C ASN A 176 -6.37 14.98 14.96
N VAL A 177 -5.72 13.83 14.72
CA VAL A 177 -4.90 13.11 15.73
C VAL A 177 -3.41 13.37 15.54
N LEU A 178 -3.00 13.65 14.32
CA LEU A 178 -1.66 14.12 14.00
C LEU A 178 -1.66 15.64 14.12
N ASN A 179 -0.95 16.17 15.11
CA ASN A 179 -0.59 17.59 15.10
C ASN A 179 0.26 17.84 13.84
N PHE A 180 -0.41 18.17 12.74
CA PHE A 180 0.17 18.30 11.40
C PHE A 180 1.29 19.34 11.37
N GLU A 181 1.23 20.31 12.28
CA GLU A 181 2.28 21.30 12.55
C GLU A 181 3.60 20.67 13.03
N ILE A 182 3.58 19.55 13.76
CA ILE A 182 4.80 18.86 14.24
C ILE A 182 5.48 18.13 13.08
N LEU A 183 4.71 17.45 12.23
CA LEU A 183 5.26 16.79 11.04
C LEU A 183 5.74 17.81 10.00
N GLN A 184 5.05 18.93 9.83
CA GLN A 184 5.54 20.05 9.00
C GLN A 184 6.83 20.68 9.56
N LYS A 185 6.93 20.86 10.89
CA LYS A 185 8.16 21.34 11.54
C LYS A 185 9.34 20.38 11.39
N LEU A 186 9.08 19.07 11.31
CA LEU A 186 10.10 18.05 11.05
C LEU A 186 10.55 18.00 9.57
N CYS A 187 9.73 18.45 8.63
CA CYS A 187 10.06 18.44 7.20
C CYS A 187 10.54 19.79 6.62
N LEU A 188 10.23 20.93 7.25
CA LEU A 188 10.50 22.26 6.68
C LEU A 188 11.77 22.96 7.17
N ASN A 189 12.54 22.38 8.11
CA ASN A 189 13.76 23.00 8.61
C ASN A 189 14.93 22.02 8.62
N ASP A 190 15.59 21.84 7.48
CA ASP A 190 16.95 21.31 7.48
C ASP A 190 17.89 22.14 6.61
N GLU A 191 18.70 22.96 7.30
CA GLU A 191 20.09 23.19 6.90
C GLU A 191 21.07 22.93 8.07
N ARG A 192 20.59 22.51 9.24
CA ARG A 192 21.36 22.59 10.49
C ARG A 192 21.04 21.53 11.56
N CYS A 193 20.39 20.41 11.25
CA CYS A 193 20.19 19.35 12.24
C CYS A 193 21.49 18.72 12.80
N VAL A 194 22.67 19.12 12.32
CA VAL A 194 23.99 18.72 12.86
C VAL A 194 24.61 19.79 13.77
N LYS A 195 24.18 21.06 13.72
CA LYS A 195 25.01 22.16 14.28
C LYS A 195 24.63 22.64 15.69
N TYR A 196 23.41 22.40 16.17
CA TYR A 196 22.95 22.94 17.46
C TYR A 196 21.99 21.98 18.19
N GLY A 197 22.50 20.86 18.71
CA GLY A 197 21.70 19.97 19.54
C GLY A 197 21.04 20.72 20.70
N ILE A 198 19.71 20.77 20.72
CA ILE A 198 18.91 21.25 21.87
C ILE A 198 17.61 20.43 21.93
N CYS A 199 17.47 19.70 23.03
CA CYS A 199 16.26 19.01 23.49
C CYS A 199 15.16 20.03 23.85
N TYR A 200 13.87 19.66 23.73
CA TYR A 200 12.89 20.09 24.72
C TYR A 200 11.83 19.02 25.00
N THR A 201 11.71 18.74 26.29
CA THR A 201 10.63 18.09 27.03
C THR A 201 9.30 18.84 26.87
N LEU A 202 8.19 18.10 26.78
CA LEU A 202 6.84 18.66 26.84
C LEU A 202 6.31 18.58 28.28
N SER A 203 6.00 19.74 28.84
CA SER A 203 5.04 19.96 29.93
C SER A 203 3.61 19.74 29.45
#